data_AF-A0A7V0XH92-F1
#
_entry.id   AF-A0A7V0XH92-F1
#
_cell.length_a   1.000
_cell.length_b   1.000
_cell.length_c   1.000
_cell.angle_alpha   90.00
_cell.angle_beta   90.00
_cell.angle_gamma   90.00
#
_symmetry.space_group_name_H-M   'P 1'
#
loop_
_entity.id
_entity.type
_entity.pdbx_description
1 polymer ?
#
loop_
_entity_poly.entity_id
_entity_poly.type
_entity_poly.pdbx_seq_one_letter_code
_entity_poly.pdbx_strand_id
1 'polypeptide(L)'
;ALSQKVVEIFTDGHSVEDYNRLALWRHSIGVALIARSIFRRELGLRGENIYAAALMHDIGLIAEEQFMTREFKEAIKHSNENKTPLDVAENKIIGFDHADIGKAICESWVFPEEFTAAIGRHHDPLTIEDENIRYASTIYIADFLAAENDIGFCDMKNGNERIFMRCLRKLDISSASLNSIVKEALEELQQMEDKGLI
;
A
#
# COMPACT_ATOMS: atom_id res chain seq x y z
N ALA A 1 -6.85 9.30 19.65
CA ALA A 1 -6.04 10.51 19.39
C ALA A 1 -5.13 10.31 18.20
N LEU A 2 -4.26 9.28 18.18
CA LEU A 2 -3.42 8.97 17.00
C LEU A 2 -4.27 8.53 15.79
N SER A 3 -5.28 7.68 16.00
CA SER A 3 -6.17 7.17 14.94
C SER A 3 -6.96 8.28 14.22
N GLN A 4 -7.44 9.28 14.95
CA GLN A 4 -8.25 10.37 14.38
C GLN A 4 -7.41 11.32 13.52
N LYS A 5 -6.17 11.61 13.94
CA LYS A 5 -5.23 12.43 13.16
C LYS A 5 -4.76 11.73 11.88
N VAL A 6 -4.58 10.40 11.91
CA VAL A 6 -4.26 9.63 10.70
C VAL A 6 -5.43 9.72 9.71
N VAL A 7 -6.67 9.56 10.16
CA VAL A 7 -7.85 9.73 9.29
C VAL A 7 -7.93 11.14 8.69
N GLU A 8 -7.64 12.18 9.48
CA GLU A 8 -7.60 13.58 8.98
C GLU A 8 -6.60 13.75 7.83
N ILE A 9 -5.43 13.11 7.90
CA ILE A 9 -4.43 13.14 6.82
C ILE A 9 -5.00 12.58 5.51
N PHE A 10 -5.87 11.57 5.57
CA PHE A 10 -6.45 10.92 4.38
C PHE A 10 -7.84 11.46 3.98
N THR A 11 -8.35 12.52 4.61
CA THR A 11 -9.73 13.01 4.33
C THR A 11 -9.83 14.43 3.78
N ASP A 12 -8.75 15.22 3.86
CA ASP A 12 -8.73 16.61 3.39
C ASP A 12 -7.79 16.79 2.18
N GLY A 13 -8.27 16.52 0.95
CA GLY A 13 -7.41 16.60 -0.24
C GLY A 13 -8.15 16.87 -1.55
N HIS A 14 -7.38 17.17 -2.60
CA HIS A 14 -7.90 17.43 -3.93
C HIS A 14 -7.98 16.17 -4.78
N SER A 15 -9.03 16.06 -5.60
CA SER A 15 -9.12 15.00 -6.60
C SER A 15 -8.25 15.32 -7.83
N VAL A 16 -7.57 14.30 -8.34
CA VAL A 16 -6.73 14.36 -9.55
C VAL A 16 -7.00 13.12 -10.37
N GLU A 17 -7.64 13.24 -11.53
CA GLU A 17 -8.03 12.08 -12.35
C GLU A 17 -8.82 11.04 -11.52
N ASP A 18 -8.28 9.83 -11.35
CA ASP A 18 -8.79 8.72 -10.53
C ASP A 18 -8.35 8.78 -9.06
N TYR A 19 -7.39 9.63 -8.71
CA TYR A 19 -6.92 9.81 -7.34
C TYR A 19 -7.83 10.73 -6.52
N ASN A 20 -8.11 10.29 -5.30
CA ASN A 20 -8.54 11.15 -4.20
C ASN A 20 -8.19 10.47 -2.86
N ARG A 21 -8.07 11.25 -1.78
CA ARG A 21 -7.62 10.70 -0.50
C ARG A 21 -8.58 9.69 0.13
N LEU A 22 -9.90 9.76 -0.15
CA LEU A 22 -10.85 8.74 0.32
C LEU A 22 -10.63 7.39 -0.37
N ALA A 23 -10.38 7.41 -1.68
CA ALA A 23 -9.99 6.20 -2.42
C ALA A 23 -8.66 5.64 -1.92
N LEU A 24 -7.68 6.51 -1.63
CA LEU A 24 -6.40 6.11 -1.03
C LEU A 24 -6.60 5.50 0.38
N TRP A 25 -7.46 6.10 1.20
CA TRP A 25 -7.78 5.59 2.54
C TRP A 25 -8.39 4.20 2.49
N ARG A 26 -9.38 4.02 1.61
CA ARG A 26 -10.04 2.74 1.36
C ARG A 26 -9.03 1.68 0.91
N HIS A 27 -8.12 2.05 0.00
CA HIS A 27 -7.02 1.20 -0.44
C HIS A 27 -6.13 0.79 0.73
N SER A 28 -5.59 1.76 1.47
CA SER A 28 -4.71 1.54 2.62
C SER A 28 -5.31 0.61 3.68
N ILE A 29 -6.62 0.75 3.96
CA ILE A 29 -7.32 -0.16 4.89
C ILE A 29 -7.44 -1.57 4.29
N GLY A 30 -7.80 -1.68 3.01
CA GLY A 30 -7.88 -2.96 2.32
C GLY A 30 -6.57 -3.74 2.37
N VAL A 31 -5.47 -3.08 2.00
CA VAL A 31 -4.11 -3.64 2.09
C VAL A 31 -3.79 -4.04 3.53
N ALA A 32 -4.10 -3.20 4.53
CA ALA A 32 -3.88 -3.50 5.94
C ALA A 32 -4.66 -4.73 6.43
N LEU A 33 -5.93 -4.87 6.03
CA LEU A 33 -6.77 -6.01 6.37
C LEU A 33 -6.25 -7.32 5.75
N ILE A 34 -5.90 -7.29 4.47
CA ILE A 34 -5.34 -8.44 3.75
C ILE A 34 -4.00 -8.85 4.37
N ALA A 35 -3.08 -7.90 4.56
CA ALA A 35 -1.76 -8.15 5.12
C ALA A 35 -1.82 -8.73 6.55
N ARG A 36 -2.73 -8.20 7.39
CA ARG A 36 -2.99 -8.71 8.74
C ARG A 36 -3.48 -10.16 8.72
N SER A 37 -4.39 -10.48 7.81
CA SER A 37 -4.93 -11.83 7.66
C SER A 37 -3.88 -12.82 7.16
N ILE A 38 -3.02 -12.42 6.21
CA ILE A 38 -1.87 -13.22 5.76
C ILE A 38 -0.95 -13.56 6.94
N PHE A 39 -0.54 -12.57 7.74
CA PHE A 39 0.32 -12.82 8.91
C PHE A 39 -0.30 -13.80 9.90
N ARG A 40 -1.59 -13.63 10.21
CA ARG A 40 -2.26 -14.45 11.21
C ARG A 40 -2.50 -15.87 10.75
N ARG A 41 -2.90 -16.07 9.50
CA ARG A 41 -3.37 -17.37 8.98
C ARG A 41 -2.26 -18.19 8.34
N GLU A 42 -1.43 -17.54 7.53
CA GLU A 42 -0.42 -18.23 6.75
C GLU A 42 0.91 -18.30 7.50
N LEU A 43 1.26 -17.24 8.25
CA LEU A 43 2.56 -17.16 8.94
C LEU A 43 2.49 -17.49 10.43
N GLY A 44 1.28 -17.58 11.01
CA GLY A 44 1.09 -17.82 12.45
C GLY A 44 1.64 -16.71 13.35
N LEU A 45 1.72 -15.48 12.83
CA LEU A 45 2.28 -14.30 13.50
C LEU A 45 1.20 -13.34 14.00
N ARG A 46 1.60 -12.46 14.91
CA ARG A 46 0.77 -11.32 15.35
C ARG A 46 0.60 -10.33 14.19
N GLY A 47 -0.61 -9.80 14.03
CA GLY A 47 -0.99 -9.03 12.84
C GLY A 47 -0.97 -7.51 13.05
N GLU A 48 -0.73 -7.03 14.26
CA GLU A 48 -0.91 -5.63 14.62
C GLU A 48 0.15 -4.71 13.98
N ASN A 49 1.42 -5.14 13.97
CA ASN A 49 2.50 -4.36 13.36
C ASN A 49 2.38 -4.30 11.83
N ILE A 50 2.13 -5.45 11.18
CA ILE A 50 1.94 -5.47 9.72
C ILE A 50 0.71 -4.67 9.30
N TYR A 51 -0.37 -4.69 10.09
CA TYR A 51 -1.55 -3.87 9.83
C TYR A 51 -1.18 -2.38 9.82
N ALA A 52 -0.42 -1.93 10.82
CA ALA A 52 0.02 -0.54 10.90
C ALA A 52 0.99 -0.15 9.77
N ALA A 53 1.94 -1.03 9.41
CA ALA A 53 2.87 -0.79 8.30
C ALA A 53 2.12 -0.70 6.96
N ALA A 54 1.24 -1.66 6.70
CA ALA A 54 0.41 -1.71 5.49
C ALA A 54 -0.57 -0.54 5.40
N LEU A 55 -1.14 -0.08 6.51
CA LEU A 55 -2.00 1.11 6.51
C LEU A 55 -1.26 2.39 6.08
N MET A 56 0.06 2.39 6.22
CA MET A 56 0.91 3.57 6.00
C MET A 56 1.77 3.46 4.73
N HIS A 57 1.64 2.39 3.95
CA HIS A 57 2.53 2.11 2.81
C HIS A 57 2.56 3.24 1.78
N ASP A 58 1.40 3.84 1.51
CA ASP A 58 1.25 4.92 0.54
C ASP A 58 1.26 6.33 1.14
N ILE A 59 1.76 6.51 2.38
CA ILE A 59 1.79 7.85 2.98
C ILE A 59 2.59 8.86 2.13
N GLY A 60 3.52 8.39 1.31
CA GLY A 60 4.26 9.21 0.35
C GLY A 60 3.35 9.92 -0.65
N LEU A 61 2.27 9.29 -1.13
CA LEU A 61 1.34 9.89 -2.10
C LEU A 61 0.66 11.14 -1.54
N ILE A 62 0.41 11.17 -0.22
CA ILE A 62 -0.17 12.35 0.44
C ILE A 62 0.85 13.49 0.48
N ALA A 63 2.12 13.18 0.75
CA ALA A 63 3.18 14.17 0.73
C ALA A 63 3.40 14.73 -0.68
N GLU A 64 3.37 13.88 -1.71
CA GLU A 64 3.45 14.33 -3.11
C GLU A 64 2.28 15.24 -3.48
N GLU A 65 1.05 14.84 -3.14
CA GLU A 65 -0.14 15.64 -3.42
C GLU A 65 -0.08 17.03 -2.75
N GLN A 66 0.41 17.10 -1.50
CA GLN A 66 0.50 18.36 -0.74
C GLN A 66 1.64 19.28 -1.16
N PHE A 67 2.82 18.73 -1.41
CA PHE A 67 4.05 19.52 -1.56
C PHE A 67 4.58 19.53 -2.99
N MET A 68 4.10 18.64 -3.85
CA MET A 68 4.55 18.45 -5.24
C MET A 68 3.37 18.37 -6.20
N THR A 69 2.29 19.11 -5.91
CA THR A 69 0.97 18.97 -6.56
C THR A 69 1.03 18.98 -8.09
N ARG A 70 1.93 19.77 -8.70
CA ARG A 70 2.05 19.85 -10.16
C ARG A 70 2.65 18.57 -10.72
N GLU A 71 3.78 18.15 -10.18
CA GLU A 71 4.52 16.95 -10.58
C GLU A 71 3.70 15.68 -10.30
N PHE A 72 3.02 15.62 -9.15
CA PHE A 72 2.08 14.54 -8.80
C PHE A 72 0.96 14.39 -9.84
N LYS A 73 0.35 15.50 -10.27
CA LYS A 73 -0.66 15.50 -11.34
C LYS A 73 -0.09 15.00 -12.67
N GLU A 74 1.12 15.41 -12.99
CA GLU A 74 1.81 14.94 -14.20
C GLU A 74 2.11 13.43 -14.12
N ALA A 75 2.49 12.91 -12.95
CA ALA A 75 2.77 11.49 -12.71
C ALA A 75 1.53 10.61 -12.83
N ILE A 76 0.43 10.98 -12.16
CA ILE A 76 -0.86 10.26 -12.31
C ILE A 76 -1.31 10.22 -13.76
N LYS A 77 -1.26 11.37 -14.44
CA LYS A 77 -1.65 11.45 -15.85
C LYS A 77 -0.76 10.54 -16.72
N HIS A 78 0.56 10.54 -16.49
CA HIS A 78 1.49 9.69 -17.21
C HIS A 78 1.21 8.20 -16.97
N SER A 79 1.01 7.81 -15.72
CA SER A 79 0.65 6.44 -15.33
C SER A 79 -0.64 5.99 -16.04
N ASN A 80 -1.67 6.83 -16.05
CA ASN A 80 -2.95 6.52 -16.68
C ASN A 80 -2.85 6.39 -18.21
N GLU A 81 -2.16 7.32 -18.88
CA GLU A 81 -2.00 7.32 -20.34
C GLU A 81 -1.17 6.14 -20.83
N ASN A 82 -0.14 5.73 -20.07
CA ASN A 82 0.82 4.70 -20.47
C ASN A 82 0.53 3.33 -19.84
N LYS A 83 -0.44 3.26 -18.91
CA LYS A 83 -0.74 2.07 -18.11
C LYS A 83 0.50 1.52 -17.41
N THR A 84 1.29 2.40 -16.82
CA THR A 84 2.47 2.01 -16.03
C THR A 84 2.16 2.15 -14.54
N PRO A 85 2.81 1.35 -13.68
CA PRO A 85 2.80 1.61 -12.24
C PRO A 85 3.16 3.06 -11.92
N LEU A 86 2.58 3.60 -10.85
CA LEU A 86 2.72 5.01 -10.50
C LEU A 86 4.16 5.32 -10.04
N ASP A 87 4.79 4.43 -9.28
CA ASP A 87 6.21 4.52 -8.87
C ASP A 87 7.14 4.73 -10.09
N VAL A 88 6.87 4.05 -11.20
CA VAL A 88 7.63 4.20 -12.46
C VAL A 88 7.40 5.59 -13.08
N ALA A 89 6.17 6.11 -13.01
CA ALA A 89 5.84 7.43 -13.52
C ALA A 89 6.44 8.56 -12.66
N GLU A 90 6.37 8.42 -11.33
CA GLU A 90 6.98 9.32 -10.35
C GLU A 90 8.49 9.38 -10.54
N ASN A 91 9.19 8.24 -10.59
CA ASN A 91 10.63 8.19 -10.84
C ASN A 91 11.02 8.92 -12.14
N LYS A 92 10.18 8.88 -13.18
CA LYS A 92 10.44 9.55 -14.45
C LYS A 92 10.24 11.06 -14.41
N ILE A 93 9.29 11.55 -13.61
CA ILE A 93 8.85 12.95 -13.60
C ILE A 93 9.50 13.73 -12.45
N ILE A 94 9.58 13.09 -11.28
CA ILE A 94 10.04 13.64 -10.02
C ILE A 94 11.49 13.23 -9.73
N GLY A 95 11.89 12.01 -10.12
CA GLY A 95 13.22 11.45 -9.87
C GLY A 95 13.33 10.57 -8.62
N PHE A 96 12.22 10.36 -7.93
CA PHE A 96 11.99 9.40 -6.84
C PHE A 96 10.49 9.05 -6.84
N ASP A 97 10.10 8.06 -6.04
CA ASP A 97 8.70 7.63 -5.91
C ASP A 97 8.14 7.84 -4.49
N HIS A 98 6.85 7.58 -4.34
CA HIS A 98 6.16 7.72 -3.06
C HIS A 98 6.67 6.73 -2.01
N ALA A 99 7.25 5.59 -2.40
CA ALA A 99 7.85 4.66 -1.45
C ALA A 99 9.13 5.25 -0.84
N ASP A 100 9.97 5.93 -1.63
CA ASP A 100 11.14 6.67 -1.14
C ASP A 100 10.74 7.77 -0.14
N ILE A 101 9.67 8.52 -0.43
CA ILE A 101 9.15 9.55 0.49
C ILE A 101 8.58 8.91 1.76
N GLY A 102 7.80 7.84 1.62
CA GLY A 102 7.23 7.10 2.74
C GLY A 102 8.31 6.57 3.69
N LYS A 103 9.42 6.08 3.12
CA LYS A 103 10.61 5.69 3.88
C LYS A 103 11.19 6.86 4.67
N ALA A 104 11.40 8.00 4.03
CA ALA A 104 11.96 9.19 4.69
C ALA A 104 11.05 9.70 5.83
N ILE A 105 9.73 9.61 5.67
CA ILE A 105 8.75 9.92 6.72
C ILE A 105 8.93 8.96 7.91
N CYS A 106 9.02 7.65 7.64
CA CYS A 106 9.21 6.62 8.68
C CYS A 106 10.51 6.83 9.46
N GLU A 107 11.62 7.11 8.76
CA GLU A 107 12.92 7.43 9.37
C GLU A 107 12.81 8.69 10.25
N SER A 108 12.18 9.75 9.75
CA SER A 108 11.98 10.99 10.51
C SER A 108 11.10 10.80 11.74
N TRP A 109 10.13 9.91 11.70
CA TRP A 109 9.22 9.62 12.81
C TRP A 109 9.74 8.52 13.74
N VAL A 110 10.93 7.99 13.46
CA VAL A 110 11.60 6.94 14.25
C VAL A 110 10.72 5.68 14.34
N PHE A 111 10.12 5.30 13.20
CA PHE A 111 9.39 4.04 13.10
C PHE A 111 10.35 2.85 13.15
N PRO A 112 9.88 1.66 13.57
CA PRO A 112 10.70 0.44 13.57
C PRO A 112 11.22 0.11 12.17
N GLU A 113 12.38 -0.53 12.09
CA GLU A 113 13.05 -0.83 10.82
C GLU A 113 12.18 -1.69 9.90
N GLU A 114 11.38 -2.60 10.46
CA GLU A 114 10.47 -3.43 9.67
C GLU A 114 9.35 -2.62 8.99
N PHE A 115 9.01 -1.44 9.51
CA PHE A 115 8.06 -0.51 8.88
C PHE A 115 8.78 0.27 7.78
N THR A 116 9.93 0.86 8.11
CA THR A 116 10.73 1.66 7.18
C THR A 116 11.13 0.86 5.95
N ALA A 117 11.61 -0.37 6.13
CA ALA A 117 11.99 -1.26 5.04
C ALA A 117 10.77 -1.68 4.21
N ALA A 118 9.65 -2.00 4.85
CA ALA A 118 8.46 -2.46 4.14
C ALA A 118 7.82 -1.34 3.33
N ILE A 119 7.69 -0.15 3.90
CA ILE A 119 7.13 1.03 3.22
C ILE A 119 8.08 1.49 2.11
N GLY A 120 9.39 1.55 2.34
CA GLY A 120 10.34 2.01 1.34
C GLY A 120 10.61 1.05 0.17
N ARG A 121 10.13 -0.19 0.25
CA ARG A 121 10.37 -1.24 -0.76
C ARG A 121 9.13 -2.05 -1.08
N HIS A 122 7.93 -1.51 -0.84
CA HIS A 122 6.70 -2.27 -1.10
C HIS A 122 6.49 -2.57 -2.59
N HIS A 123 7.04 -1.77 -3.53
CA HIS A 123 7.05 -2.06 -4.97
C HIS A 123 8.15 -3.01 -5.45
N ASP A 124 9.26 -3.14 -4.70
CA ASP A 124 10.36 -4.07 -4.99
C ASP A 124 10.89 -4.78 -3.73
N PRO A 125 10.05 -5.62 -3.10
CA PRO A 125 10.36 -6.24 -1.81
C PRO A 125 11.52 -7.23 -1.87
N LEU A 126 11.89 -7.69 -3.07
CA LEU A 126 12.90 -8.73 -3.29
C LEU A 126 14.33 -8.19 -3.22
N THR A 127 14.49 -6.87 -3.10
CA THR A 127 15.78 -6.21 -2.83
C THR A 127 16.18 -6.27 -1.36
N ILE A 128 15.26 -6.63 -0.46
CA ILE A 128 15.55 -6.80 0.96
C ILE A 128 16.18 -8.18 1.21
N GLU A 129 17.35 -8.19 1.84
CA GLU A 129 18.14 -9.41 2.08
C GLU A 129 18.02 -9.94 3.52
N ASP A 130 17.38 -9.20 4.42
CA ASP A 130 17.22 -9.55 5.84
C ASP A 130 15.80 -10.06 6.16
N GLU A 131 15.44 -10.12 7.44
CA GLU A 131 14.13 -10.60 7.91
C GLU A 131 12.96 -9.68 7.55
N ASN A 132 13.22 -8.41 7.20
CA ASN A 132 12.20 -7.44 6.84
C ASN A 132 11.56 -7.71 5.48
N ILE A 133 12.18 -8.58 4.64
CA ILE A 133 11.57 -9.06 3.39
C ILE A 133 10.18 -9.65 3.64
N ARG A 134 9.92 -10.20 4.84
CA ARG A 134 8.62 -10.73 5.21
C ARG A 134 7.54 -9.65 5.21
N TYR A 135 7.82 -8.49 5.79
CA TYR A 135 6.87 -7.39 5.83
C TYR A 135 6.65 -6.84 4.41
N ALA A 136 7.72 -6.48 3.70
CA ALA A 136 7.63 -5.91 2.36
C ALA A 136 6.92 -6.85 1.37
N SER A 137 7.27 -8.16 1.38
CA SER A 137 6.62 -9.15 0.51
C SER A 137 5.14 -9.32 0.83
N THR A 138 4.76 -9.20 2.11
CA THR A 138 3.35 -9.30 2.51
C THR A 138 2.57 -8.07 2.07
N ILE A 139 3.15 -6.87 2.22
CA ILE A 139 2.52 -5.63 1.73
C ILE A 139 2.36 -5.72 0.22
N TYR A 140 3.39 -6.10 -0.53
CA TYR A 140 3.28 -6.31 -1.99
C TYR A 140 2.15 -7.28 -2.35
N ILE A 141 2.05 -8.43 -1.67
CA ILE A 141 0.97 -9.41 -1.93
C ILE A 141 -0.40 -8.77 -1.65
N ALA A 142 -0.53 -8.06 -0.54
CA ALA A 142 -1.79 -7.46 -0.12
C ALA A 142 -2.24 -6.33 -1.05
N ASP A 143 -1.30 -5.48 -1.46
CA ASP A 143 -1.48 -4.38 -2.40
C ASP A 143 -1.87 -4.91 -3.79
N PHE A 144 -1.11 -5.87 -4.32
CA PHE A 144 -1.44 -6.54 -5.58
C PHE A 144 -2.87 -7.13 -5.57
N LEU A 145 -3.26 -7.79 -4.47
CA LEU A 145 -4.62 -8.34 -4.33
C LEU A 145 -5.68 -7.24 -4.19
N ALA A 146 -5.38 -6.13 -3.51
CA ALA A 146 -6.27 -4.98 -3.41
C ALA A 146 -6.49 -4.33 -4.78
N ALA A 147 -5.44 -4.15 -5.56
CA ALA A 147 -5.48 -3.62 -6.92
C ALA A 147 -6.32 -4.52 -7.86
N GLU A 148 -6.10 -5.85 -7.85
CA GLU A 148 -6.87 -6.80 -8.66
C GLU A 148 -8.36 -6.90 -8.29
N ASN A 149 -8.75 -6.38 -7.12
CA ASN A 149 -10.14 -6.39 -6.63
C ASN A 149 -10.73 -4.98 -6.54
N ASP A 150 -10.15 -4.00 -7.24
CA ASP A 150 -10.62 -2.61 -7.31
C ASP A 150 -10.83 -1.97 -5.92
N ILE A 151 -9.93 -2.28 -4.98
CA ILE A 151 -10.01 -1.73 -3.62
C ILE A 151 -9.38 -0.35 -3.56
N GLY A 152 -10.18 0.69 -3.83
CA GLY A 152 -9.78 2.08 -3.63
C GLY A 152 -8.94 2.63 -4.79
N PHE A 153 -7.94 3.45 -4.47
CA PHE A 153 -6.98 3.93 -5.45
C PHE A 153 -6.04 2.81 -5.92
N CYS A 154 -5.62 2.82 -7.18
CA CYS A 154 -4.74 1.79 -7.77
C CYS A 154 -3.52 2.48 -8.39
N ASP A 155 -2.39 2.33 -7.71
CA ASP A 155 -1.06 2.80 -8.10
C ASP A 155 -0.28 1.70 -8.85
N MET A 156 -0.54 0.41 -8.57
CA MET A 156 0.06 -0.77 -9.20
C MET A 156 -0.51 -1.13 -10.60
N LYS A 157 -0.78 -0.15 -11.47
CA LYS A 157 -1.34 -0.44 -12.81
C LYS A 157 -0.45 -1.41 -13.61
N ASN A 158 -1.02 -2.52 -14.08
CA ASN A 158 -0.27 -3.66 -14.66
C ASN A 158 0.79 -4.24 -13.70
N GLY A 159 0.40 -4.47 -12.44
CA GLY A 159 1.27 -5.00 -11.39
C GLY A 159 2.09 -6.22 -11.81
N ASN A 160 3.26 -6.36 -11.20
CA ASN A 160 4.22 -7.38 -11.61
C ASN A 160 3.89 -8.75 -11.02
N GLU A 161 3.14 -9.57 -11.77
CA GLU A 161 2.76 -10.94 -11.37
C GLU A 161 3.99 -11.81 -11.03
N ARG A 162 5.16 -11.55 -11.63
CA ARG A 162 6.38 -12.30 -11.31
C ARG A 162 6.89 -11.98 -9.91
N ILE A 163 6.81 -10.72 -9.48
CA ILE A 163 7.17 -10.34 -8.10
C ILE A 163 6.16 -10.96 -7.15
N PHE A 164 4.85 -10.86 -7.44
CA PHE A 164 3.78 -11.50 -6.67
C PHE A 164 4.07 -13.00 -6.41
N MET A 165 4.34 -13.77 -7.47
CA MET A 165 4.64 -15.20 -7.38
C MET A 165 5.96 -15.50 -6.65
N ARG A 166 6.94 -14.60 -6.69
CA ARG A 166 8.19 -14.73 -5.93
C ARG A 166 7.97 -14.44 -4.44
N CYS A 167 7.16 -13.44 -4.10
CA CYS A 167 6.77 -13.14 -2.73
C CYS A 167 6.04 -14.32 -2.10
N LEU A 168 5.03 -14.90 -2.78
CA LEU A 168 4.32 -16.09 -2.29
C LEU A 168 5.28 -17.25 -2.00
N ARG A 169 6.19 -17.54 -2.93
CA ARG A 169 7.20 -18.61 -2.77
C ARG A 169 8.16 -18.32 -1.62
N LYS A 170 8.59 -17.07 -1.45
CA LYS A 170 9.52 -16.67 -0.39
C LYS A 170 8.89 -16.84 1.00
N LEU A 171 7.57 -16.62 1.10
CA LEU A 171 6.81 -16.74 2.33
C LEU A 171 6.16 -18.12 2.54
N ASP A 172 6.34 -19.04 1.59
CA ASP A 172 5.70 -20.37 1.58
C ASP A 172 4.15 -20.30 1.67
N ILE A 173 3.56 -19.29 1.03
CA ILE A 173 2.11 -19.07 1.01
C ILE A 173 1.49 -19.74 -0.22
N SER A 174 0.43 -20.51 0.01
CA SER A 174 -0.39 -21.07 -1.07
C SER A 174 -1.39 -20.04 -1.58
N SER A 175 -1.57 -19.96 -2.91
CA SER A 175 -2.59 -19.07 -3.48
C SER A 175 -4.03 -19.47 -3.14
N ALA A 176 -4.25 -20.72 -2.67
CA ALA A 176 -5.58 -21.23 -2.36
C ALA A 176 -6.28 -20.49 -1.21
N SER A 177 -5.52 -19.99 -0.22
CA SER A 177 -6.05 -19.27 0.94
C SER A 177 -6.28 -17.77 0.67
N LEU A 178 -5.70 -17.21 -0.39
CA LEU A 178 -5.77 -15.76 -0.65
C LEU A 178 -7.19 -15.30 -1.00
N ASN A 179 -7.96 -16.11 -1.75
CA ASN A 179 -9.32 -15.74 -2.14
C ASN A 179 -10.25 -15.55 -0.94
N SER A 180 -10.14 -16.38 0.10
CA SER A 180 -10.94 -16.19 1.32
C SER A 180 -10.46 -15.00 2.14
N ILE A 181 -9.16 -14.74 2.18
CA ILE A 181 -8.59 -13.55 2.83
C ILE A 181 -9.13 -12.27 2.19
N VAL A 182 -9.11 -12.16 0.86
CA VAL A 182 -9.62 -10.99 0.13
C VAL A 182 -11.12 -10.81 0.37
N LYS A 183 -11.89 -11.91 0.26
CA LYS A 183 -13.35 -11.86 0.49
C LYS A 183 -13.69 -11.29 1.87
N GLU A 184 -13.02 -11.75 2.91
CA GLU A 184 -13.25 -11.26 4.27
C GLU A 184 -12.81 -9.81 4.44
N ALA A 185 -11.71 -9.39 3.82
CA ALA A 185 -11.30 -7.99 3.83
C ALA A 185 -12.34 -7.08 3.17
N LEU A 186 -12.95 -7.51 2.06
CA LEU A 186 -14.07 -6.80 1.41
C LEU A 186 -15.31 -6.73 2.30
N GLU A 187 -15.66 -7.82 2.99
CA GLU A 187 -16.77 -7.85 3.96
C GLU A 187 -16.51 -6.91 5.15
N GLU A 188 -15.28 -6.86 5.68
CA GLU A 188 -14.88 -5.92 6.74
C GLU A 188 -14.93 -4.47 6.25
N LEU A 189 -14.41 -4.17 5.05
CA LEU A 189 -14.48 -2.84 4.44
C LEU A 189 -15.92 -2.36 4.29
N GLN A 190 -16.80 -3.18 3.71
CA GLN A 190 -18.22 -2.83 3.54
C GLN A 190 -18.89 -2.51 4.88
N GLN A 191 -18.60 -3.29 5.92
CA GLN A 191 -19.13 -3.02 7.26
C GLN A 191 -18.61 -1.71 7.87
N MET A 192 -17.41 -1.26 7.50
CA MET A 192 -16.85 0.01 7.94
C MET A 192 -17.53 1.18 7.20
N GLU A 193 -17.75 1.04 5.89
CA GLU A 193 -18.49 2.00 5.06
C GLU A 193 -19.94 2.16 5.54
N ASP A 194 -20.64 1.05 5.79
CA ASP A 194 -22.03 1.05 6.27
C ASP A 194 -22.18 1.78 7.63
N LYS A 195 -21.12 1.82 8.42
CA LYS A 195 -21.06 2.51 9.72
C LYS A 195 -20.58 3.97 9.60
N GLY A 196 -20.22 4.43 8.41
CA GLY A 196 -19.64 5.76 8.18
C GLY A 196 -18.29 5.96 8.86
N LEU A 197 -17.52 4.88 9.03
CA LEU A 197 -16.17 4.94 9.60
C LEU A 197 -15.11 5.32 8.57
N ILE A 198 -15.40 5.05 7.29
CA ILE A 198 -14.53 5.27 6.13
C ILE A 198 -15.39 5.71 4.95
#